data_AF-A0A9L0TLC6-F1
#
_entry.id   AF-A0A9L0TLC6-F1
#
_cell.length_a   1.000
_cell.length_b   1.000
_cell.length_c   1.000
_cell.angle_alpha   90.00
_cell.angle_beta   90.00
_cell.angle_gamma   90.00
#
_symmetry.space_group_name_H-M   'P 1'
#
loop_
_entity.id
_entity.type
_entity.pdbx_description
1 polymer ?
#
loop_
_entity_poly.entity_id
_entity_poly.type
_entity_poly.pdbx_seq_one_letter_code
_entity_poly.pdbx_strand_id
1 'polypeptide(L)'
;MSSRHQLLAFVSLLETTKPYLVNCVRVPALQSLLLFSRSLDTNGDCSRLVADGWLELQLADSESAVGLLAASLRLRARWEQVLARQLARQARRRPEEEEEDEDEEEAAVHRREEAALSRELLRFAASQVPYSLRRLMGLEIQNLYVGPQTITAAPSLPGLFGSSTLSPHPTKGGYAVTDFLTYNCLTSDTDLYSDCLRTFWTCPHCGLHAPLTPLERVAHENSCPQAPQDGAPGAEEAAPEPPQKASALQRPYHCEACQQDFLFTPTEVLRHRRQHV
;
A
#
# COMPACT_ATOMS: atom_id res chain seq x y z
N MET A 1 -15.03 16.94 -5.37
CA MET A 1 -14.24 15.75 -4.97
C MET A 1 -13.80 15.91 -3.52
N SER A 2 -13.71 14.81 -2.77
CA SER A 2 -13.32 14.79 -1.35
C SER A 2 -12.36 13.63 -1.10
N SER A 3 -11.42 13.79 -0.16
CA SER A 3 -10.55 12.70 0.28
C SER A 3 -11.14 11.90 1.45
N ARG A 4 -12.32 12.27 1.94
CA ARG A 4 -12.93 11.74 3.17
C ARG A 4 -14.09 10.78 2.93
N HIS A 5 -14.19 10.19 1.74
CA HIS A 5 -15.21 9.17 1.50
C HIS A 5 -14.91 7.92 2.33
N GLN A 6 -15.95 7.34 2.92
CA GLN A 6 -15.82 6.21 3.83
C GLN A 6 -16.81 5.13 3.45
N LEU A 7 -16.40 3.89 3.69
CA LEU A 7 -17.27 2.72 3.63
C LEU A 7 -17.60 2.26 5.04
N LEU A 8 -18.73 1.58 5.17
CA LEU A 8 -19.14 0.93 6.40
C LEU A 8 -18.93 -0.57 6.23
N ALA A 9 -17.93 -1.12 6.93
CA ALA A 9 -17.77 -2.56 7.08
C ALA A 9 -18.62 -3.03 8.26
N PHE A 10 -19.24 -4.20 8.15
CA PHE A 10 -20.05 -4.80 9.22
C PHE A 10 -19.77 -6.29 9.30
N VAL A 11 -19.92 -6.88 10.49
CA VAL A 11 -19.66 -8.31 10.72
C VAL A 11 -20.93 -9.14 10.52
N SER A 12 -22.07 -8.65 11.00
CA SER A 12 -23.34 -9.38 10.89
C SER A 12 -24.49 -8.48 10.50
N LEU A 13 -25.45 -9.08 9.79
CA LEU A 13 -26.72 -8.48 9.40
C LEU A 13 -27.82 -9.14 10.22
N LEU A 14 -28.53 -8.35 11.02
CA LEU A 14 -29.68 -8.82 11.79
C LEU A 14 -30.97 -8.44 11.06
N GLU A 15 -31.67 -9.45 10.54
CA GLU A 15 -32.94 -9.24 9.85
C GLU A 15 -34.10 -9.36 10.84
N THR A 16 -34.87 -8.28 10.98
CA THR A 16 -36.11 -8.26 11.78
C THR A 16 -37.26 -7.84 10.86
N THR A 17 -37.88 -6.68 11.10
CA THR A 17 -38.78 -6.03 10.14
C THR A 17 -38.02 -5.19 9.10
N LYS A 18 -36.80 -4.77 9.45
CA LYS A 18 -35.82 -4.11 8.56
C LYS A 18 -34.43 -4.70 8.84
N PRO A 19 -33.53 -4.71 7.84
CA PRO A 19 -32.16 -5.15 8.05
C PRO A 19 -31.38 -4.16 8.90
N TYR A 20 -30.73 -4.65 9.96
CA TYR A 20 -29.83 -3.88 10.82
C TYR A 20 -28.40 -4.39 10.67
N LEU A 21 -27.45 -3.46 10.50
CA LEU A 21 -26.03 -3.78 10.50
C LEU A 21 -25.51 -3.78 11.94
N VAL A 22 -24.78 -4.85 12.30
CA VAL A 22 -24.23 -5.04 13.65
C VAL A 22 -22.71 -5.08 13.56
N ASN A 23 -22.06 -4.49 14.57
CA ASN A 23 -20.60 -4.34 14.65
C ASN A 23 -20.02 -3.61 13.43
N CYS A 24 -20.41 -2.34 13.27
CA CYS A 24 -19.97 -1.54 12.14
C CYS A 24 -18.67 -0.78 12.41
N VAL A 25 -17.77 -0.76 11.43
CA VAL A 25 -16.53 0.01 11.44
C VAL A 25 -16.46 0.87 10.19
N ARG A 26 -16.07 2.14 10.36
CA ARG A 26 -15.84 3.06 9.25
C ARG A 26 -14.44 2.87 8.72
N VAL A 27 -14.30 2.68 7.41
CA VAL A 27 -13.01 2.48 6.75
C VAL A 27 -12.83 3.47 5.59
N PRO A 28 -11.59 3.90 5.28
CA PRO A 28 -11.33 4.82 4.18
C PRO A 28 -11.63 4.14 2.83
N ALA A 29 -12.52 4.72 2.02
CA ALA A 29 -13.12 4.00 0.90
C ALA A 29 -12.11 3.62 -0.19
N LEU A 30 -11.29 4.58 -0.64
CA LEU A 30 -10.35 4.37 -1.75
C LEU A 30 -9.32 3.30 -1.42
N GLN A 31 -8.65 3.43 -0.27
CA GLN A 31 -7.58 2.54 0.16
C GLN A 31 -8.12 1.13 0.44
N SER A 32 -9.29 1.03 1.09
CA SER A 32 -9.92 -0.27 1.34
C SER A 32 -10.35 -0.97 0.06
N LEU A 33 -10.92 -0.25 -0.91
CA LEU A 33 -11.28 -0.85 -2.21
C LEU A 33 -10.03 -1.27 -2.97
N LEU A 34 -8.99 -0.43 -3.01
CA LEU A 34 -7.73 -0.77 -3.67
C LEU A 34 -7.03 -1.98 -3.05
N LEU A 35 -7.14 -2.24 -1.75
CA LEU A 35 -6.50 -3.38 -1.08
C LEU A 35 -7.34 -4.66 -1.04
N PHE A 36 -8.67 -4.55 -0.98
CA PHE A 36 -9.54 -5.70 -0.67
C PHE A 36 -10.58 -6.05 -1.72
N SER A 37 -10.75 -5.24 -2.77
CA SER A 37 -11.65 -5.61 -3.87
C SER A 37 -11.18 -6.87 -4.59
N ARG A 38 -12.13 -7.64 -5.11
CA ARG A 38 -11.86 -8.85 -5.90
C ARG A 38 -11.56 -8.50 -7.36
N SER A 39 -12.17 -7.45 -7.88
CA SER A 39 -11.85 -6.93 -9.21
C SER A 39 -11.71 -5.42 -9.21
N LEU A 40 -10.68 -4.93 -9.89
CA LEU A 40 -10.40 -3.54 -10.19
C LEU A 40 -10.30 -3.41 -11.71
N ASP A 41 -11.11 -2.53 -12.25
CA ASP A 41 -11.17 -2.21 -13.67
C ASP A 41 -10.77 -0.75 -13.85
N THR A 42 -9.95 -0.44 -14.85
CA THR A 42 -9.36 0.89 -15.03
C THR A 42 -9.48 1.39 -16.47
N ASN A 43 -9.41 2.70 -16.66
CA ASN A 43 -9.15 3.33 -17.96
C ASN A 43 -7.64 3.46 -18.22
N GLY A 44 -7.24 3.94 -19.40
CA GLY A 44 -5.83 4.08 -19.77
C GLY A 44 -5.03 5.01 -18.84
N ASP A 45 -5.59 6.16 -18.49
CA ASP A 45 -4.95 7.10 -17.55
C ASP A 45 -5.07 6.72 -16.05
N CYS A 46 -5.71 5.58 -15.72
CA CYS A 46 -6.03 5.13 -14.35
C CYS A 46 -6.83 6.12 -13.49
N SER A 47 -7.34 7.22 -14.06
CA SER A 47 -8.13 8.24 -13.38
C SER A 47 -9.55 7.77 -13.01
N ARG A 48 -10.07 6.77 -13.74
CA ARG A 48 -11.35 6.10 -13.47
C ARG A 48 -11.07 4.66 -13.08
N LEU A 49 -11.55 4.28 -11.89
CA LEU A 49 -11.43 2.95 -11.33
C LEU A 49 -12.82 2.42 -11.02
N VAL A 50 -13.09 1.15 -11.32
CA VAL A 50 -14.31 0.47 -10.91
C VAL A 50 -13.96 -0.74 -10.05
N ALA A 51 -14.46 -0.74 -8.82
CA ALA A 51 -14.30 -1.82 -7.86
C ALA A 51 -15.51 -2.76 -7.90
N ASP A 52 -15.23 -4.06 -8.00
CA ASP A 52 -16.18 -5.17 -8.00
C ASP A 52 -17.34 -5.04 -9.02
N GLY A 53 -17.16 -4.22 -10.06
CA GLY A 53 -18.15 -3.99 -11.12
C GLY A 53 -19.34 -3.11 -10.75
N TRP A 54 -19.31 -2.41 -9.61
CA TRP A 54 -20.47 -1.60 -9.16
C TRP A 54 -20.12 -0.27 -8.47
N LEU A 55 -18.89 -0.11 -7.96
CA LEU A 55 -18.43 1.14 -7.36
C LEU A 55 -17.44 1.83 -8.28
N GLU A 56 -17.77 3.03 -8.70
CA GLU A 56 -16.90 3.90 -9.48
C GLU A 56 -16.17 4.88 -8.57
N LEU A 57 -14.86 4.96 -8.75
CA LEU A 57 -13.99 5.98 -8.18
C LEU A 57 -13.40 6.80 -9.32
N GLN A 58 -13.50 8.12 -9.21
CA GLN A 58 -12.87 9.03 -10.14
C GLN A 58 -11.88 9.90 -9.38
N LEU A 59 -10.62 9.88 -9.77
CA LEU A 59 -9.55 10.66 -9.18
C LEU A 59 -9.31 11.93 -10.00
N ALA A 60 -8.99 13.02 -9.32
CA ALA A 60 -8.73 14.29 -9.99
C ALA A 60 -7.40 14.30 -10.76
N ASP A 61 -6.43 13.56 -10.26
CA ASP A 61 -5.06 13.52 -10.77
C ASP A 61 -4.68 12.09 -11.18
N SER A 62 -4.32 11.92 -12.44
CA SER A 62 -3.87 10.65 -13.01
C SER A 62 -2.55 10.18 -12.40
N GLU A 63 -1.61 11.08 -12.07
CA GLU A 63 -0.31 10.69 -11.52
C GLU A 63 -0.48 10.07 -10.13
N SER A 64 -1.22 10.76 -9.25
CA SER A 64 -1.60 10.24 -7.94
C SER A 64 -2.37 8.91 -8.05
N ALA A 65 -3.24 8.76 -9.05
CA ALA A 65 -4.02 7.54 -9.26
C ALA A 65 -3.13 6.34 -9.64
N VAL A 66 -2.24 6.54 -10.61
CA VAL A 66 -1.29 5.52 -11.04
C VAL A 66 -0.33 5.16 -9.89
N GLY A 67 0.17 6.14 -9.14
CA GLY A 67 1.04 5.93 -7.98
C GLY A 67 0.35 5.13 -6.86
N LEU A 68 -0.90 5.46 -6.53
CA LEU A 68 -1.70 4.69 -5.57
C LEU A 68 -1.98 3.27 -6.06
N LEU A 69 -2.29 3.10 -7.34
CA LEU A 69 -2.52 1.79 -7.93
C LEU A 69 -1.25 0.93 -7.86
N ALA A 70 -0.10 1.48 -8.24
CA ALA A 70 1.21 0.82 -8.12
C ALA A 70 1.52 0.43 -6.68
N ALA A 71 1.32 1.34 -5.72
CA ALA A 71 1.49 1.05 -4.31
C ALA A 71 0.56 -0.07 -3.84
N SER A 72 -0.71 -0.07 -4.25
CA SER A 72 -1.67 -1.10 -3.89
C SER A 72 -1.30 -2.48 -4.44
N LEU A 73 -0.80 -2.56 -5.68
CA LEU A 73 -0.30 -3.79 -6.29
C LEU A 73 0.88 -4.36 -5.51
N ARG A 74 1.88 -3.52 -5.19
CA ARG A 74 3.05 -3.93 -4.39
C ARG A 74 2.65 -4.42 -3.00
N LEU A 75 1.75 -3.69 -2.33
CA LEU A 75 1.28 -4.03 -0.99
C LEU A 75 0.51 -5.35 -0.96
N ARG A 76 -0.40 -5.57 -1.93
CA ARG A 76 -1.13 -6.85 -2.05
C ARG A 76 -0.15 -8.01 -2.29
N ALA A 77 0.78 -7.88 -3.23
CA ALA A 77 1.76 -8.92 -3.52
C ALA A 77 2.64 -9.24 -2.30
N ARG A 78 3.14 -8.21 -1.60
CA ARG A 78 3.96 -8.39 -0.40
C ARG A 78 3.17 -8.99 0.76
N TRP A 79 1.92 -8.58 0.94
CA TRP A 79 1.03 -9.18 1.94
C TRP A 79 0.87 -10.67 1.65
N GLU A 80 0.51 -11.04 0.42
CA GLU A 80 0.33 -12.44 0.02
C GLU A 80 1.61 -13.27 0.24
N GLN A 81 2.78 -12.72 -0.10
CA GLN A 81 4.07 -13.38 0.17
C GLN A 81 4.33 -13.62 1.65
N VAL A 82 4.10 -12.61 2.51
CA VAL A 82 4.27 -12.74 3.97
C VAL A 82 3.29 -13.77 4.54
N LEU A 83 2.03 -13.71 4.11
CA LEU A 83 1.00 -14.66 4.55
C LEU A 83 1.32 -16.10 4.13
N ALA A 84 1.75 -16.30 2.87
CA ALA A 84 2.14 -17.62 2.37
C ALA A 84 3.33 -18.19 3.15
N ARG A 85 4.33 -17.37 3.49
CA ARG A 85 5.46 -17.76 4.35
C ARG A 85 5.00 -18.16 5.76
N GLN A 86 4.11 -17.39 6.38
CA GLN A 86 3.54 -17.73 7.69
C GLN A 86 2.80 -19.08 7.67
N LEU A 87 1.95 -19.29 6.68
CA LEU A 87 1.19 -20.53 6.51
C LEU A 87 2.13 -21.72 6.28
N ALA A 88 3.18 -21.56 5.46
CA ALA A 88 4.19 -22.59 5.22
C ALA A 88 4.93 -22.99 6.51
N ARG A 89 5.29 -22.02 7.36
CA ARG A 89 5.91 -22.31 8.66
C ARG A 89 4.98 -23.05 9.61
N GLN A 90 3.72 -22.62 9.71
CA GLN A 90 2.73 -23.34 10.54
C GLN A 90 2.51 -24.77 10.06
N ALA A 91 2.57 -25.01 8.74
CA ALA A 91 2.50 -26.35 8.18
C ALA A 91 3.74 -27.21 8.53
N ARG A 92 4.94 -26.60 8.60
CA ARG A 92 6.21 -27.27 8.97
C ARG A 92 6.34 -27.57 10.46
N ARG A 93 5.76 -26.77 11.36
CA ARG A 93 5.79 -26.98 12.83
C ARG A 93 5.01 -28.20 13.35
N ARG A 94 4.70 -29.18 12.50
CA ARG A 94 4.21 -30.51 12.95
C ARG A 94 5.43 -31.41 13.19
N PRO A 95 5.38 -32.29 14.20
CA PRO A 95 6.49 -32.49 15.12
C PRO A 95 7.53 -33.46 14.56
N GLU A 96 8.59 -32.94 13.97
CA GLU A 96 9.90 -33.62 13.97
C GLU A 96 10.94 -32.58 14.40
N GLU A 97 11.67 -32.97 15.43
CA GLU A 97 12.57 -32.16 16.27
C GLU A 97 13.86 -31.81 15.51
N GLU A 98 14.60 -30.80 16.01
CA GLU A 98 16.03 -30.51 15.72
C GLU A 98 16.41 -29.37 14.74
N GLU A 99 15.92 -28.13 14.88
CA GLU A 99 16.60 -26.92 14.30
C GLU A 99 16.39 -25.65 15.17
N GLU A 100 16.84 -25.63 16.43
CA GLU A 100 16.53 -24.53 17.37
C GLU A 100 17.32 -23.22 17.15
N ASP A 101 18.52 -23.26 16.55
CA ASP A 101 19.40 -22.08 16.42
C ASP A 101 19.22 -21.31 15.09
N GLU A 102 18.86 -21.97 13.98
CA GLU A 102 18.57 -21.32 12.68
C GLU A 102 17.19 -20.63 12.67
N ASP A 103 16.28 -21.09 13.53
CA ASP A 103 14.91 -20.58 13.66
C ASP A 103 14.83 -19.14 14.23
N GLU A 104 15.78 -18.72 15.07
CA GLU A 104 15.71 -17.41 15.73
C GLU A 104 16.03 -16.24 14.80
N GLU A 105 17.08 -16.36 13.97
CA GLU A 105 17.48 -15.34 12.99
C GLU A 105 16.41 -15.19 11.90
N GLU A 106 15.90 -16.31 11.36
CA GLU A 106 14.81 -16.30 10.40
C GLU A 106 13.52 -15.69 10.97
N ALA A 107 13.20 -15.99 12.23
CA ALA A 107 12.06 -15.38 12.92
C ALA A 107 12.25 -13.88 13.14
N ALA A 108 13.47 -13.42 13.41
CA ALA A 108 13.77 -12.00 13.55
C ALA A 108 13.64 -11.23 12.23
N VAL A 109 14.14 -11.79 11.12
CA VAL A 109 13.96 -11.24 9.77
C VAL A 109 12.46 -11.13 9.45
N HIS A 110 11.69 -12.17 9.76
CA HIS A 110 10.26 -12.18 9.50
C HIS A 110 9.49 -11.11 10.29
N ARG A 111 9.76 -10.98 11.60
CA ARG A 111 9.17 -9.91 12.43
C ARG A 111 9.49 -8.52 11.85
N ARG A 112 10.70 -8.35 11.30
CA ARG A 112 11.11 -7.10 10.65
C ARG A 112 10.35 -6.86 9.34
N GLU A 113 10.16 -7.89 8.52
CA GLU A 113 9.38 -7.82 7.28
C GLU A 113 7.90 -7.47 7.56
N GLU A 114 7.28 -8.13 8.55
CA GLU A 114 5.92 -7.84 9.01
C GLU A 114 5.78 -6.40 9.52
N ALA A 115 6.72 -5.95 10.36
CA ALA A 115 6.71 -4.60 10.89
C ALA A 115 6.91 -3.54 9.79
N ALA A 116 7.71 -3.84 8.77
CA ALA A 116 7.85 -2.99 7.59
C ALA A 116 6.56 -2.95 6.76
N LEU A 117 5.94 -4.10 6.46
CA LEU A 117 4.66 -4.17 5.76
C LEU A 117 3.55 -3.42 6.51
N SER A 118 3.45 -3.60 7.83
CA SER A 118 2.47 -2.90 8.68
C SER A 118 2.63 -1.37 8.59
N ARG A 119 3.87 -0.87 8.66
CA ARG A 119 4.16 0.56 8.51
C ARG A 119 3.75 1.09 7.13
N GLU A 120 4.03 0.34 6.07
CA GLU A 120 3.65 0.74 4.71
C GLU A 120 2.13 0.72 4.51
N LEU A 121 1.42 -0.28 5.03
CA LEU A 121 -0.03 -0.35 5.01
C LEU A 121 -0.66 0.84 5.76
N LEU A 122 -0.10 1.22 6.91
CA LEU A 122 -0.55 2.39 7.66
C LEU A 122 -0.32 3.70 6.90
N ARG A 123 0.85 3.87 6.27
CA ARG A 123 1.13 5.02 5.41
C ARG A 123 0.17 5.08 4.23
N PHE A 124 -0.07 3.95 3.58
CA PHE A 124 -1.02 3.86 2.46
C PHE A 124 -2.43 4.21 2.90
N ALA A 125 -2.89 3.68 4.05
CA ALA A 125 -4.20 4.00 4.62
C ALA A 125 -4.35 5.49 5.00
N ALA A 126 -3.26 6.16 5.36
CA ALA A 126 -3.25 7.57 5.71
C ALA A 126 -3.21 8.51 4.49
N SER A 127 -2.92 7.99 3.28
CA SER A 127 -2.85 8.80 2.06
C SER A 127 -4.14 9.60 1.82
N GLN A 128 -3.99 10.88 1.47
CA GLN A 128 -5.10 11.78 1.21
C GLN A 128 -5.08 12.19 -0.26
N VAL A 129 -5.98 11.62 -1.05
CA VAL A 129 -6.14 11.96 -2.47
C VAL A 129 -7.58 12.39 -2.70
N PRO A 130 -7.85 13.49 -3.42
CA PRO A 130 -9.21 13.90 -3.75
C PRO A 130 -9.80 12.98 -4.83
N TYR A 131 -10.96 12.38 -4.54
CA TYR A 131 -11.71 11.57 -5.50
C TYR A 131 -13.21 11.81 -5.37
N SER A 132 -14.00 11.25 -6.27
CA SER A 132 -15.43 11.03 -6.08
C SER A 132 -15.72 9.54 -6.04
N LEU A 133 -16.69 9.16 -5.22
CA LEU A 133 -17.19 7.79 -5.10
C LEU A 133 -18.65 7.76 -5.50
N ARG A 134 -19.01 6.89 -6.43
CA ARG A 134 -20.38 6.75 -6.92
C ARG A 134 -20.73 5.28 -7.13
N ARG A 135 -21.99 4.93 -6.89
CA ARG A 135 -22.55 3.63 -7.28
C ARG A 135 -23.01 3.69 -8.73
N LEU A 136 -22.58 2.71 -9.53
CA LEU A 136 -23.02 2.56 -10.91
C LEU A 136 -24.46 2.06 -10.97
N MET A 137 -25.21 2.59 -11.93
CA MET A 137 -26.58 2.21 -12.23
C MET A 137 -26.63 1.03 -13.21
N GLY A 138 -27.77 0.33 -13.27
CA GLY A 138 -27.89 -0.90 -14.08
C GLY A 138 -27.53 -0.72 -15.57
N LEU A 139 -27.89 0.42 -16.18
CA LEU A 139 -27.55 0.72 -17.58
C LEU A 139 -26.06 0.98 -17.77
N GLU A 140 -25.43 1.67 -16.81
CA GLU A 140 -23.99 1.97 -16.86
C GLU A 140 -23.17 0.69 -16.73
N ILE A 141 -23.62 -0.26 -15.90
CA ILE A 141 -22.98 -1.56 -15.74
C ILE A 141 -23.01 -2.36 -17.06
N GLN A 142 -24.10 -2.24 -17.84
CA GLN A 142 -24.21 -2.94 -19.14
C GLN A 142 -23.25 -2.39 -20.19
N ASN A 143 -22.96 -1.09 -20.15
CA ASN A 143 -22.08 -0.41 -21.12
C ASN A 143 -20.71 -0.08 -20.53
N LEU A 144 -20.31 -0.77 -19.44
CA LEU A 144 -19.13 -0.42 -18.69
C LEU A 144 -17.83 -0.74 -19.42
N TYR A 145 -17.84 -1.80 -20.23
CA TYR A 145 -16.65 -2.39 -20.82
C TYR A 145 -16.60 -2.17 -22.32
N VAL A 146 -15.39 -1.98 -22.84
CA VAL A 146 -15.14 -1.80 -24.28
C VAL A 146 -15.45 -3.08 -25.07
N GLY A 147 -15.36 -4.24 -24.41
CA GLY A 147 -15.58 -5.55 -25.01
C GLY A 147 -14.34 -6.09 -25.74
N PRO A 148 -14.43 -7.29 -26.32
CA PRO A 148 -13.31 -7.94 -27.01
C PRO A 148 -13.01 -7.22 -28.34
N GLN A 149 -12.07 -6.28 -28.35
CA GLN A 149 -11.56 -5.63 -29.56
C GLN A 149 -10.16 -6.17 -29.94
N THR A 150 -9.81 -6.04 -31.22
CA THR A 150 -8.44 -6.25 -31.73
C THR A 150 -7.54 -5.15 -31.19
N ILE A 151 -6.75 -5.51 -30.19
CA ILE A 151 -5.89 -4.64 -29.41
C ILE A 151 -4.85 -3.90 -30.29
N THR A 152 -4.80 -2.57 -30.16
CA THR A 152 -3.64 -1.74 -30.54
C THR A 152 -2.49 -2.03 -29.57
N ALA A 153 -1.24 -2.04 -30.06
CA ALA A 153 -0.02 -2.50 -29.36
C ALA A 153 -0.03 -2.43 -27.82
N ALA A 154 0.32 -3.56 -27.17
CA ALA A 154 0.46 -3.65 -25.72
C ALA A 154 1.35 -2.52 -25.17
N PRO A 155 0.87 -1.75 -24.17
CA PRO A 155 1.71 -0.75 -23.54
C PRO A 155 2.82 -1.47 -22.76
N SER A 156 4.06 -1.37 -23.26
CA SER A 156 5.23 -1.89 -22.55
C SER A 156 5.58 -0.96 -21.40
N LEU A 157 5.14 -1.30 -20.18
CA LEU A 157 5.36 -0.47 -19.00
C LEU A 157 6.08 -1.26 -17.90
N PRO A 158 7.40 -1.42 -18.04
CA PRO A 158 8.21 -2.02 -16.99
C PRO A 158 8.08 -1.19 -15.70
N GLY A 159 7.82 -1.86 -14.57
CA GLY A 159 7.77 -1.25 -13.23
C GLY A 159 6.37 -0.95 -12.69
N LEU A 160 5.37 -0.74 -13.55
CA LEU A 160 3.98 -0.55 -13.11
C LEU A 160 3.20 -1.86 -12.99
N PHE A 161 3.43 -2.76 -13.94
CA PHE A 161 2.72 -4.04 -14.06
C PHE A 161 3.64 -5.26 -13.85
N GLY A 162 4.86 -5.02 -13.36
CA GLY A 162 5.90 -6.04 -13.24
C GLY A 162 6.40 -6.51 -14.61
N SER A 163 7.11 -7.64 -14.63
CA SER A 163 7.55 -8.33 -15.85
C SER A 163 6.47 -9.25 -16.44
N SER A 164 5.24 -9.17 -15.93
CA SER A 164 4.12 -10.02 -16.35
C SER A 164 3.73 -9.74 -17.80
N THR A 165 3.58 -10.80 -18.59
CA THR A 165 3.08 -10.72 -19.96
C THR A 165 1.62 -10.27 -19.94
N LEU A 166 1.36 -9.02 -20.32
CA LEU A 166 0.01 -8.46 -20.45
C LEU A 166 -0.79 -9.30 -21.45
N SER A 167 -1.85 -9.96 -20.98
CA SER A 167 -2.74 -10.74 -21.84
C SER A 167 -4.07 -10.01 -22.06
N PRO A 168 -4.69 -10.13 -23.24
CA PRO A 168 -6.03 -9.60 -23.48
C PRO A 168 -7.03 -10.16 -22.47
N HIS A 169 -7.89 -9.32 -21.88
CA HIS A 169 -9.01 -9.87 -21.11
C HIS A 169 -10.10 -10.40 -22.08
N PRO A 170 -10.58 -11.65 -21.95
CA PRO A 170 -11.42 -12.30 -22.96
C PRO A 170 -12.80 -11.66 -23.15
N THR A 171 -13.39 -11.10 -22.09
CA THR A 171 -14.75 -10.52 -22.11
C THR A 171 -14.80 -9.00 -21.97
N LYS A 172 -14.02 -8.43 -21.04
CA LYS A 172 -14.01 -6.98 -20.75
C LYS A 172 -13.26 -6.14 -21.80
N GLY A 173 -12.33 -6.75 -22.54
CA GLY A 173 -11.34 -5.99 -23.31
C GLY A 173 -10.20 -5.46 -22.43
N GLY A 174 -9.31 -4.65 -22.99
CA GLY A 174 -8.10 -4.21 -22.29
C GLY A 174 -7.15 -5.36 -21.97
N TYR A 175 -6.31 -5.18 -20.94
CA TYR A 175 -5.27 -6.14 -20.56
C TYR A 175 -5.46 -6.64 -19.12
N ALA A 176 -5.46 -7.95 -18.93
CA ALA A 176 -5.34 -8.55 -17.62
C ALA A 176 -3.89 -8.38 -17.12
N VAL A 177 -3.74 -7.66 -16.01
CA VAL A 177 -2.44 -7.37 -15.37
C VAL A 177 -2.17 -8.38 -14.25
N THR A 178 -3.14 -8.50 -13.34
CA THR A 178 -3.14 -9.46 -12.24
C THR A 178 -4.52 -10.13 -12.20
N ASP A 179 -4.68 -11.14 -11.34
CA ASP A 179 -5.95 -11.84 -11.16
C ASP A 179 -7.11 -10.90 -10.77
N PHE A 180 -6.81 -9.75 -10.16
CA PHE A 180 -7.80 -8.77 -9.75
C PHE A 180 -7.79 -7.48 -10.59
N LEU A 181 -6.73 -7.15 -11.33
CA LEU A 181 -6.61 -5.87 -12.04
C LEU A 181 -6.72 -6.05 -13.56
N THR A 182 -7.69 -5.37 -14.17
CA THR A 182 -7.79 -5.22 -15.62
C THR A 182 -7.52 -3.78 -16.03
N TYR A 183 -6.54 -3.59 -16.90
CA TYR A 183 -6.09 -2.31 -17.39
C TYR A 183 -6.77 -1.91 -18.71
N ASN A 184 -7.19 -0.64 -18.80
CA ASN A 184 -7.82 -0.04 -19.97
C ASN A 184 -9.00 -0.85 -20.55
N CYS A 185 -9.88 -1.32 -19.68
CA CYS A 185 -11.07 -2.10 -20.07
C CYS A 185 -12.37 -1.29 -20.00
N LEU A 186 -12.35 -0.12 -19.35
CA LEU A 186 -13.52 0.73 -19.16
C LEU A 186 -13.80 1.57 -20.42
N THR A 187 -15.08 1.74 -20.76
CA THR A 187 -15.51 2.74 -21.74
C THR A 187 -15.25 4.14 -21.19
N SER A 188 -14.47 4.95 -21.90
CA SER A 188 -14.25 6.36 -21.53
C SER A 188 -15.23 7.26 -22.29
N ASP A 189 -15.96 8.11 -21.56
CA ASP A 189 -16.70 9.24 -22.14
C ASP A 189 -15.76 10.43 -22.46
N THR A 190 -14.52 10.37 -21.97
CA THR A 190 -13.45 11.34 -22.19
C THR A 190 -12.74 11.11 -23.53
N ASP A 191 -12.20 12.20 -24.11
CA ASP A 191 -11.54 12.21 -25.41
C ASP A 191 -10.63 10.99 -25.60
N LEU A 192 -10.86 10.24 -26.69
CA LEU A 192 -10.13 9.05 -27.14
C LEU A 192 -8.59 9.25 -27.17
N TYR A 193 -8.15 10.51 -27.15
CA TYR A 193 -6.75 10.92 -27.20
C TYR A 193 -6.10 11.12 -25.82
N SER A 194 -6.88 11.20 -24.73
CA SER A 194 -6.37 11.49 -23.37
C SER A 194 -5.27 10.51 -22.96
N ASP A 195 -5.50 9.22 -23.20
CA ASP A 195 -4.58 8.14 -22.83
C ASP A 195 -3.23 8.18 -23.60
N CYS A 196 -3.17 8.98 -24.68
CA CYS A 196 -1.99 9.17 -25.52
C CYS A 196 -1.35 10.56 -25.36
N LEU A 197 -1.92 11.45 -24.52
CA LEU A 197 -1.40 12.79 -24.32
C LEU A 197 -0.06 12.73 -23.56
N ARG A 198 1.00 13.13 -24.25
CA ARG A 198 2.33 13.27 -23.68
C ARG A 198 2.57 14.72 -23.31
N THR A 199 2.82 14.97 -22.03
CA THR A 199 3.25 16.27 -21.53
C THR A 199 4.71 16.20 -21.12
N PHE A 200 5.45 17.31 -21.25
CA PHE A 200 6.83 17.36 -20.75
C PHE A 200 6.84 17.18 -19.23
N TRP A 201 7.75 16.34 -18.74
CA TRP A 201 7.99 16.10 -17.33
C TRP A 201 9.47 15.96 -17.08
N THR A 202 9.90 16.43 -15.91
CA THR A 202 11.28 16.30 -15.45
C THR A 202 11.29 15.40 -14.24
N CYS A 203 12.03 14.30 -14.31
CA CYS A 203 12.17 13.38 -13.19
C CYS A 203 12.86 14.07 -12.00
N PRO A 204 12.28 14.03 -10.78
CA PRO A 204 12.87 14.66 -9.60
C PRO A 204 14.12 13.92 -9.10
N HIS A 205 14.33 12.67 -9.53
CA HIS A 205 15.45 11.83 -9.08
C HIS A 205 16.65 11.91 -10.02
N CYS A 206 16.44 11.72 -11.33
CA CYS A 206 17.52 11.69 -12.32
C CYS A 206 17.59 12.89 -13.26
N GLY A 207 16.64 13.82 -13.17
CA GLY A 207 16.59 15.01 -14.02
C GLY A 207 16.20 14.75 -15.49
N LEU A 208 15.75 13.54 -15.84
CA LEU A 208 15.28 13.22 -17.19
C LEU A 208 14.12 14.15 -17.60
N HIS A 209 14.30 14.94 -18.66
CA HIS A 209 13.28 15.81 -19.24
C HIS A 209 12.76 15.23 -20.57
N ALA A 210 11.53 14.71 -20.58
CA ALA A 210 10.95 14.08 -21.76
C ALA A 210 9.42 14.23 -21.80
N PRO A 211 8.79 14.20 -23.00
CA PRO A 211 7.34 14.14 -23.14
C PRO A 211 6.84 12.71 -22.85
N LEU A 212 6.26 12.51 -21.68
CA LEU A 212 5.79 11.21 -21.17
C LEU A 212 4.29 11.26 -20.86
N THR A 213 3.58 10.16 -21.11
CA THR A 213 2.22 9.96 -20.58
C THR A 213 2.27 9.80 -19.05
N PRO A 214 1.15 10.03 -18.32
CA PRO A 214 1.12 9.82 -16.87
C PRO A 214 1.62 8.43 -16.45
N LEU A 215 1.28 7.42 -17.25
CA LEU A 215 1.67 6.04 -17.02
C LEU A 215 3.16 5.79 -17.26
N GLU A 216 3.74 6.38 -18.31
CA GLU A 216 5.19 6.31 -18.57
C GLU A 216 6.01 7.02 -17.48
N ARG A 217 5.51 8.14 -16.93
CA ARG A 217 6.17 8.85 -15.81
C ARG A 217 6.30 7.96 -14.58
N VAL A 218 5.22 7.32 -14.16
CA VAL A 218 5.25 6.44 -12.98
C VAL A 218 6.07 5.18 -13.24
N ALA A 219 6.04 4.62 -14.46
CA ALA A 219 6.94 3.53 -14.83
C ALA A 219 8.41 3.92 -14.67
N HIS A 220 8.77 5.11 -15.16
CA HIS A 220 10.12 5.65 -15.00
C HIS A 220 10.46 5.88 -13.52
N GLU A 221 9.57 6.50 -12.74
CA GLU A 221 9.80 6.79 -11.33
C GLU A 221 10.03 5.50 -10.51
N ASN A 222 9.23 4.46 -10.76
CA ASN A 222 9.37 3.15 -10.10
C ASN A 222 10.67 2.40 -10.49
N SER A 223 11.22 2.68 -11.67
CA SER A 223 12.45 2.03 -12.17
C SER A 223 13.65 2.96 -12.17
N CYS A 224 13.51 4.17 -11.61
CA CYS A 224 14.52 5.19 -11.68
C CYS A 224 15.73 4.76 -10.83
N PRO A 225 16.94 4.64 -11.42
CA PRO A 225 18.12 4.16 -10.69
C PRO A 225 18.58 5.11 -9.58
N GLN A 226 18.13 6.37 -9.62
CA GLN A 226 18.46 7.41 -8.65
C GLN A 226 17.30 7.69 -7.68
N ALA A 227 16.18 6.97 -7.79
CA ALA A 227 15.13 7.06 -6.79
C ALA A 227 15.66 6.58 -5.43
N PRO A 228 15.31 7.25 -4.32
CA PRO A 228 15.59 6.71 -3.00
C PRO A 228 14.94 5.34 -2.95
N GLN A 229 15.75 4.30 -2.83
CA GLN A 229 15.23 2.96 -2.57
C GLN A 229 14.49 3.05 -1.23
N ASP A 230 13.16 2.99 -1.27
CA ASP A 230 12.35 2.80 -0.08
C ASP A 230 12.70 1.43 0.50
N GLY A 231 13.74 1.40 1.35
CA GLY A 231 14.17 0.25 2.13
C GLY A 231 15.45 -0.46 1.69
N ALA A 232 16.60 0.21 1.77
CA ALA A 232 17.86 -0.46 2.12
C ALA A 232 18.18 -0.20 3.60
N PRO A 233 18.35 -1.22 4.45
CA PRO A 233 18.89 -1.03 5.79
C PRO A 233 20.41 -1.00 5.70
N GLY A 234 20.99 0.18 5.58
CA GLY A 234 22.45 0.30 5.65
C GLY A 234 22.99 1.53 4.95
N ALA A 235 23.01 2.63 5.70
CA ALA A 235 23.98 3.72 5.70
C ALA A 235 23.25 4.99 6.14
N GLU A 236 22.77 4.99 7.40
CA GLU A 236 22.82 6.24 8.13
C GLU A 236 24.31 6.56 8.25
N GLU A 237 24.77 7.52 7.46
CA GLU A 237 25.97 8.28 7.78
C GLU A 237 25.88 8.63 9.26
N ALA A 238 26.94 8.29 9.99
CA ALA A 238 27.12 8.64 11.38
C ALA A 238 27.10 10.16 11.56
N ALA A 239 25.91 10.73 11.63
CA ALA A 239 25.68 12.01 12.25
C ALA A 239 25.72 11.77 13.78
N PRO A 240 26.49 12.57 14.55
CA PRO A 240 26.57 12.39 15.98
C PRO A 240 25.18 12.54 16.60
N GLU A 241 24.79 11.55 17.41
CA GLU A 241 23.53 11.54 18.14
C GLU A 241 23.30 12.90 18.84
N PRO A 242 22.15 13.55 18.65
CA PRO A 242 21.78 14.66 19.53
C PRO A 242 21.59 14.09 20.94
N PRO A 243 22.08 14.76 22.01
CA PRO A 243 21.99 14.26 23.37
C PRO A 243 20.52 14.00 23.72
N GLN A 244 20.26 12.79 24.22
CA GLN A 244 18.95 12.32 24.65
C GLN A 244 18.29 13.39 25.51
N LYS A 245 17.12 13.87 25.09
CA LYS A 245 16.31 14.79 25.88
C LYS A 245 15.93 14.10 27.18
N ALA A 246 16.61 14.47 28.26
CA ALA A 246 16.22 14.09 29.61
C ALA A 246 14.75 14.47 29.83
N SER A 247 13.97 13.51 30.33
CA SER A 247 12.61 13.77 30.79
C SER A 247 12.67 14.90 31.83
N ALA A 248 11.77 15.89 31.75
CA ALA A 248 11.76 17.09 32.60
C ALA A 248 11.67 16.82 34.13
N LEU A 249 11.60 15.56 34.54
CA LEU A 249 11.48 15.08 35.92
C LEU A 249 12.71 14.27 36.40
N GLN A 250 13.70 14.00 35.56
CA GLN A 250 14.93 13.29 35.93
C GLN A 250 15.94 14.24 36.56
N ARG A 251 16.56 13.83 37.66
CA ARG A 251 17.61 14.57 38.36
C ARG A 251 18.84 13.68 38.54
N PRO A 252 20.05 14.26 38.54
CA PRO A 252 21.26 13.52 38.86
C PRO A 252 21.18 12.97 40.29
N TYR A 253 21.51 11.70 40.45
CA TYR A 253 21.47 10.93 41.69
C TYR A 253 22.74 10.08 41.78
N HIS A 254 23.57 10.35 42.79
CA HIS A 254 24.71 9.52 43.14
C HIS A 254 24.28 8.43 44.11
N CYS A 255 24.61 7.17 43.82
CA CYS A 255 24.36 6.07 44.74
C CYS A 255 25.64 5.68 45.48
N GLU A 256 25.64 5.82 46.80
CA GLU A 256 26.81 5.52 47.65
C GLU A 256 27.15 4.02 47.72
N ALA A 257 26.19 3.13 47.44
CA ALA A 257 26.38 1.68 47.47
C ALA A 257 27.13 1.15 46.24
N CYS A 258 26.82 1.69 45.05
CA CYS A 258 27.48 1.30 43.81
C CYS A 258 28.49 2.32 43.29
N GLN A 259 28.65 3.47 43.96
CA GLN A 259 29.60 4.54 43.59
C GLN A 259 29.42 5.02 42.14
N GLN A 260 28.18 5.07 41.67
CA GLN A 260 27.84 5.47 40.29
C GLN A 260 26.81 6.59 40.28
N ASP A 261 26.95 7.48 39.31
CA ASP A 261 26.05 8.59 39.04
C ASP A 261 25.00 8.20 38.01
N PHE A 262 23.72 8.43 38.34
CA PHE A 262 22.58 8.13 37.49
C PHE A 262 21.69 9.36 37.28
N LEU A 263 20.94 9.39 36.18
CA LEU A 263 19.85 10.35 35.96
C LEU A 263 18.52 9.64 36.20
N PHE A 264 17.97 9.80 37.40
CA PHE A 264 16.76 9.10 37.82
C PHE A 264 15.63 10.07 38.16
N THR A 265 14.40 9.63 37.92
CA THR A 265 13.21 10.19 38.55
C THR A 265 13.14 9.75 40.02
N PRO A 266 12.43 10.47 40.91
CA PRO A 266 12.30 10.10 42.32
C PRO A 266 11.80 8.66 42.55
N THR A 267 10.95 8.14 41.66
CA THR A 267 10.46 6.76 41.69
C THR A 267 11.53 5.73 41.31
N GLU A 268 12.43 6.07 40.39
CA GLU A 268 13.56 5.21 39.99
C GLU A 268 14.63 5.16 41.08
N VAL A 269 14.89 6.27 41.77
CA VAL A 269 15.78 6.30 42.95
C VAL A 269 15.30 5.32 44.03
N LEU A 270 13.99 5.30 44.33
CA LEU A 270 13.42 4.38 45.29
C LEU A 270 13.50 2.92 44.83
N ARG A 271 13.29 2.65 43.54
CA ARG A 271 13.42 1.31 42.95
C ARG A 271 14.87 0.82 43.01
N HIS A 272 15.82 1.69 42.67
CA HIS A 272 17.25 1.38 42.73
C HIS A 272 17.72 1.12 44.17
N ARG A 273 17.31 1.95 45.14
CA ARG A 273 17.65 1.72 46.56
C ARG A 273 17.13 0.38 47.09
N ARG A 274 15.97 -0.10 46.62
CA ARG A 274 15.44 -1.43 46.99
C ARG A 274 16.25 -2.60 46.43
N GLN A 275 17.09 -2.39 45.41
CA GLN A 275 17.97 -3.43 44.88
C GLN A 275 19.21 -3.65 45.76
N HIS A 276 19.47 -2.75 46.72
CA HIS A 276 20.59 -2.82 47.67
C HIS A 276 20.17 -3.19 49.10
N VAL A 277 18.91 -3.60 49.30
CA VAL A 277 18.35 -4.13 50.56
C VAL A 277 18.07 -5.61 50.38
#